data_AF-A0A2Z7B7B8-F1
#
_entry.id   AF-A0A2Z7B7B8-F1
#
_cell.length_a   1.000
_cell.length_b   1.000
_cell.length_c   1.000
_cell.angle_alpha   90.00
_cell.angle_beta   90.00
_cell.angle_gamma   90.00
#
_symmetry.space_group_name_H-M   'P 1'
#
loop_
_entity.id
_entity.type
_entity.pdbx_description
1 polymer ?
#
loop_
_entity_poly.entity_id
_entity_poly.type
_entity_poly.pdbx_seq_one_letter_code
_entity_poly.pdbx_strand_id
1 'polypeptide(L)'
;MFSKLDYDDWKIRIQAHLIAQDDDMWYVITDGPIKIMKANMAMTITAGAPQWIEKTRMEYTRQDNLDNVAKDILYKTLDKNMFSKIKTCATAKEIWEKAAVRTNLGVQIYFYG
;
A
#
# COMPACT_ATOMS: atom_id res chain seq x y z
N MET A 1 6.53 20.97 -10.18
CA MET A 1 5.20 20.58 -9.69
C MET A 1 4.72 19.51 -10.66
N PHE A 2 4.29 18.35 -10.17
CA PHE A 2 3.82 17.25 -11.03
C PHE A 2 2.68 17.78 -11.92
N SER A 3 2.85 17.71 -13.25
CA SER A 3 1.72 17.93 -14.15
C SER A 3 0.78 16.72 -14.11
N LYS A 4 -0.42 16.85 -14.66
CA LYS A 4 -1.37 15.74 -14.77
C LYS A 4 -0.78 14.57 -15.59
N LEU A 5 -0.10 14.89 -16.69
CA LEU A 5 0.57 13.90 -17.53
C LEU A 5 1.71 13.20 -16.76
N ASP A 6 2.52 13.95 -16.01
CA ASP A 6 3.58 13.34 -15.18
C ASP A 6 2.99 12.40 -14.12
N TYR A 7 1.81 12.73 -13.59
CA TYR A 7 1.13 11.91 -12.58
C TYR A 7 0.56 10.62 -13.18
N ASP A 8 -0.09 10.70 -14.34
CA ASP A 8 -0.63 9.52 -15.02
C ASP A 8 0.50 8.56 -15.43
N ASP A 9 1.60 9.08 -15.97
CA ASP A 9 2.81 8.31 -16.28
C ASP A 9 3.43 7.68 -15.02
N TRP A 10 3.52 8.45 -13.94
CA TRP A 10 4.03 7.95 -12.66
C TRP A 10 3.13 6.85 -12.09
N LYS A 11 1.80 7.02 -12.15
CA LYS A 11 0.82 6.03 -11.70
C LYS A 11 0.98 4.71 -12.45
N ILE A 12 1.12 4.75 -13.77
CA ILE A 12 1.34 3.55 -14.60
C ILE A 12 2.64 2.85 -14.20
N ARG A 13 3.73 3.60 -14.01
CA ARG A 13 5.03 3.05 -13.59
C ARG A 13 4.97 2.41 -12.20
N ILE A 14 4.30 3.05 -11.26
CA ILE A 14 4.08 2.50 -9.91
C ILE A 14 3.24 1.23 -9.99
N GLN A 15 2.11 1.25 -10.69
CA GLN A 15 1.27 0.06 -10.87
C GLN A 15 2.05 -1.12 -11.43
N ALA A 16 2.81 -0.91 -12.51
CA ALA A 16 3.61 -1.96 -13.12
C ALA A 16 4.69 -2.51 -12.17
N HIS A 17 5.35 -1.64 -11.41
CA HIS A 17 6.38 -2.06 -10.45
C HIS A 17 5.77 -2.83 -9.26
N LEU A 18 4.59 -2.40 -8.79
CA LEU A 18 3.92 -3.04 -7.67
C LEU A 18 3.47 -4.46 -8.04
N ILE A 19 2.80 -4.61 -9.19
CA ILE A 19 2.30 -5.90 -9.70
C ILE A 19 3.47 -6.86 -9.98
N ALA A 20 4.61 -6.35 -10.46
CA ALA A 20 5.79 -7.19 -10.70
C ALA A 20 6.39 -7.80 -9.41
N GLN A 21 6.10 -7.21 -8.25
CA GLN A 21 6.63 -7.66 -6.97
C GLN A 21 5.67 -8.64 -6.27
N ASP A 22 4.38 -8.29 -6.22
CA ASP A 22 3.32 -9.10 -5.60
C ASP A 22 1.95 -8.59 -6.09
N ASP A 23 1.03 -9.51 -6.41
CA ASP A 23 -0.32 -9.18 -6.88
C ASP A 23 -1.13 -8.43 -5.81
N ASP A 24 -0.84 -8.66 -4.52
CA ASP A 24 -1.53 -8.02 -3.40
C ASP A 24 -1.06 -6.58 -3.14
N MET A 25 0.06 -6.16 -3.73
CA MET A 25 0.70 -4.89 -3.40
C MET A 25 -0.10 -3.67 -3.89
N TRP A 26 -0.94 -3.83 -4.91
CA TRP A 26 -1.89 -2.80 -5.31
C TRP A 26 -2.94 -2.53 -4.23
N TYR A 27 -3.51 -3.58 -3.64
CA TYR A 27 -4.50 -3.45 -2.56
C TYR A 27 -3.89 -2.85 -1.28
N VAL A 28 -2.62 -3.12 -1.01
CA VAL A 28 -1.89 -2.50 0.11
C VAL A 28 -1.90 -0.96 0.03
N ILE A 29 -1.77 -0.39 -1.17
CA ILE A 29 -1.73 1.06 -1.36
C ILE A 29 -3.10 1.71 -1.54
N THR A 30 -4.13 0.96 -1.96
CA THR A 30 -5.50 1.50 -2.10
C THR A 30 -6.35 1.29 -0.85
N ASP A 31 -6.23 0.12 -0.24
CA ASP A 31 -7.14 -0.34 0.82
C ASP A 31 -6.47 -0.23 2.20
N GLY A 32 -5.15 -0.38 2.22
CA GLY A 32 -4.29 -0.22 3.38
C GLY A 32 -3.52 -1.51 3.70
N PRO A 33 -2.73 -1.54 4.79
CA PRO A 33 -1.94 -2.71 5.14
C PRO A 33 -2.81 -3.97 5.26
N ILE A 34 -2.44 -5.02 4.53
CA ILE A 34 -3.16 -6.30 4.57
C ILE A 34 -2.90 -6.98 5.91
N LYS A 35 -3.97 -7.49 6.51
CA LYS A 35 -3.89 -8.35 7.70
C LYS A 35 -3.38 -9.72 7.29
N ILE A 36 -2.25 -10.10 7.86
CA ILE A 36 -1.58 -11.33 7.50
C ILE A 36 -2.12 -12.45 8.36
N MET A 37 -2.65 -13.48 7.74
CA MET A 37 -3.27 -14.59 8.44
C MET A 37 -2.30 -15.77 8.54
N LYS A 38 -2.48 -16.60 9.57
CA LYS A 38 -1.83 -17.90 9.71
C LYS A 38 -2.87 -18.96 10.08
N ALA A 39 -2.58 -20.21 9.74
CA ALA A 39 -3.40 -21.33 10.16
C ALA A 39 -3.42 -21.42 11.69
N ASN A 40 -4.61 -21.60 12.26
CA ASN A 40 -4.77 -21.76 13.70
C ASN A 40 -4.59 -23.23 14.08
N MET A 41 -3.43 -23.57 14.66
CA MET A 41 -3.18 -24.93 15.13
C MET A 41 -4.14 -25.36 16.24
N ALA A 42 -4.78 -24.45 16.96
CA ALA A 42 -5.77 -24.80 17.98
C ALA A 42 -7.04 -25.43 17.38
N MET A 43 -7.28 -25.29 16.07
CA MET A 43 -8.40 -25.92 15.37
C MET A 43 -8.33 -27.45 15.39
N THR A 44 -7.13 -28.03 15.49
CA THR A 44 -6.98 -29.51 15.59
C THR A 44 -7.32 -30.05 16.97
N ILE A 45 -7.43 -29.17 17.98
CA ILE A 45 -7.63 -29.53 19.39
C ILE A 45 -9.02 -29.08 19.88
N THR A 46 -9.53 -27.95 19.39
CA THR A 46 -10.76 -27.33 19.88
C THR A 46 -11.80 -27.24 18.78
N ALA A 47 -12.93 -27.95 18.95
CA ALA A 47 -14.08 -27.84 18.08
C ALA A 47 -14.65 -26.40 18.11
N GLY A 48 -14.76 -25.77 16.95
CA GLY A 48 -15.28 -24.40 16.80
C GLY A 48 -14.23 -23.29 16.86
N ALA A 49 -12.94 -23.60 17.01
CA ALA A 49 -11.89 -22.59 16.87
C ALA A 49 -11.80 -22.11 15.40
N PRO A 50 -11.54 -20.81 15.16
CA PRO A 50 -11.41 -20.27 13.81
C PRO A 50 -10.22 -20.89 13.09
N GLN A 51 -10.38 -21.23 11.81
CA GLN A 51 -9.33 -21.85 10.98
C GLN A 51 -8.13 -20.91 10.76
N TRP A 52 -8.38 -19.61 10.67
CA TRP A 52 -7.38 -18.59 10.39
C TRP A 52 -7.36 -17.55 11.50
N ILE A 53 -6.16 -17.19 11.94
CA ILE A 53 -5.93 -16.13 12.93
C ILE A 53 -4.91 -15.14 12.41
N GLU A 54 -5.03 -13.87 12.79
CA GLU A 54 -4.08 -12.82 12.42
C GLU A 54 -2.70 -13.14 13.02
N LYS A 55 -1.64 -13.02 12.23
CA LYS A 55 -0.25 -13.10 12.72
C LYS A 55 -0.02 -11.94 13.68
N THR A 56 0.71 -12.20 14.75
CA THR A 56 1.22 -11.12 15.60
C THR A 56 2.38 -10.41 14.90
N ARG A 57 2.69 -9.16 15.28
CA ARG A 57 3.82 -8.41 14.71
C ARG A 57 5.16 -9.14 14.82
N MET A 58 5.34 -9.99 15.83
CA MET A 58 6.56 -10.79 16.03
C MET A 58 6.70 -11.93 15.01
N GLU A 59 5.60 -12.33 14.37
CA GLU A 59 5.56 -13.42 13.39
C GLU A 59 5.66 -12.92 11.94
N TYR A 60 5.70 -11.60 11.75
CA TYR A 60 5.83 -11.02 10.41
C TYR A 60 7.22 -11.31 9.87
N THR A 61 7.27 -11.97 8.72
CA THR A 61 8.50 -12.10 7.92
C THR A 61 8.78 -10.80 7.14
N ARG A 62 9.95 -10.73 6.47
CA ARG A 62 10.22 -9.60 5.55
C ARG A 62 9.23 -9.56 4.39
N GLN A 63 8.80 -10.73 3.91
CA GLN A 63 7.86 -10.88 2.80
C GLN A 63 6.45 -10.45 3.20
N ASP A 64 6.09 -10.71 4.45
CA ASP A 64 4.81 -10.34 5.06
C ASP A 64 4.60 -8.80 5.11
N ASN A 65 5.67 -8.01 5.12
CA ASN A 65 5.56 -6.57 5.32
C ASN A 65 5.41 -5.79 3.99
N LEU A 66 4.38 -6.15 3.22
CA LEU A 66 4.08 -5.52 1.93
C LEU A 66 3.87 -4.01 2.04
N ASP A 67 3.37 -3.49 3.16
CA ASP A 67 3.26 -2.04 3.41
C ASP A 67 4.63 -1.35 3.37
N ASN A 68 5.65 -1.94 4.00
CA ASN A 68 7.00 -1.38 3.95
C ASN A 68 7.62 -1.49 2.55
N VAL A 69 7.35 -2.56 1.80
CA VAL A 69 7.82 -2.72 0.41
C VAL A 69 7.18 -1.64 -0.47
N ALA A 70 5.86 -1.48 -0.37
CA ALA A 70 5.13 -0.45 -1.09
C ALA A 70 5.62 0.97 -0.73
N LYS A 71 5.90 1.25 0.56
CA LYS A 71 6.49 2.51 0.99
C LYS A 71 7.86 2.77 0.36
N ASP A 72 8.74 1.78 0.33
CA ASP A 72 10.06 1.90 -0.27
C ASP A 72 9.97 2.23 -1.77
N ILE A 73 9.11 1.52 -2.51
CA ILE A 73 8.86 1.79 -3.93
C ILE A 73 8.32 3.20 -4.12
N LEU A 74 7.29 3.60 -3.37
CA LEU A 74 6.72 4.95 -3.44
C LEU A 74 7.80 6.00 -3.18
N TYR A 75 8.56 5.89 -2.09
CA TYR A 75 9.60 6.86 -1.74
C TYR A 75 10.68 7.01 -2.81
N LYS A 76 11.08 5.92 -3.47
CA LYS A 76 12.09 5.96 -4.55
C LYS A 76 11.64 6.72 -5.79
N THR A 77 10.33 6.83 -6.01
CA THR A 77 9.77 7.51 -7.19
C THR A 77 9.40 8.97 -6.95
N LEU A 78 9.41 9.41 -5.69
CA LEU A 78 9.00 10.74 -5.29
C LEU A 78 10.19 11.71 -5.31
N ASP A 79 9.96 12.92 -5.83
CA ASP A 79 10.96 13.98 -5.74
C ASP A 79 11.11 14.52 -4.31
N LYS A 80 12.20 15.24 -4.04
CA LYS A 80 12.52 15.79 -2.70
C LYS A 80 11.43 16.70 -2.12
N ASN A 81 10.75 17.49 -2.94
CA ASN A 81 9.68 18.39 -2.50
C ASN A 81 8.46 17.58 -2.05
N MET A 82 8.08 16.56 -2.83
CA MET A 82 7.02 15.64 -2.44
C MET A 82 7.39 14.88 -1.18
N PHE A 83 8.54 14.20 -1.17
CA PHE A 83 9.03 13.44 -0.02
C PHE A 83 8.97 14.24 1.29
N SER A 84 9.39 15.51 1.28
CA SER A 84 9.41 16.37 2.47
C SER A 84 8.04 16.53 3.17
N LYS A 85 6.94 16.38 2.42
CA LYS A 85 5.56 16.58 2.88
C LYS A 85 4.82 15.30 3.26
N ILE A 86 5.29 14.15 2.77
CA ILE A 86 4.67 12.83 3.01
C ILE A 86 5.56 11.90 3.86
N LYS A 87 6.78 12.32 4.21
CA LYS A 87 7.68 11.57 5.11
C LYS A 87 7.10 11.22 6.49
N THR A 88 6.00 11.89 6.89
CA THR A 88 5.32 11.63 8.17
C THR A 88 4.19 10.60 8.05
N CYS A 89 3.89 10.11 6.84
CA CYS A 89 2.84 9.12 6.64
C CYS A 89 3.26 7.76 7.23
N ALA A 90 2.33 7.13 7.92
CA ALA A 90 2.52 5.85 8.60
C ALA A 90 2.45 4.69 7.60
N THR A 91 1.54 4.75 6.62
CA THR A 91 1.23 3.66 5.69
C THR A 91 1.50 4.02 4.23
N ALA A 92 1.64 3.01 3.37
CA ALA A 92 1.77 3.20 1.93
C ALA A 92 0.53 3.89 1.33
N LYS A 93 -0.66 3.56 1.85
CA LYS A 93 -1.93 4.18 1.48
C LYS A 93 -1.96 5.68 1.73
N GLU A 94 -1.56 6.13 2.92
CA GLU A 94 -1.52 7.56 3.23
C GLU A 94 -0.58 8.34 2.29
N ILE A 95 0.54 7.72 1.90
CA ILE A 95 1.47 8.28 0.92
C ILE A 95 0.78 8.39 -0.45
N TRP A 96 0.14 7.30 -0.89
CA TRP A 96 -0.58 7.23 -2.16
C TRP A 96 -1.70 8.27 -2.25
N GLU A 97 -2.56 8.36 -1.24
CA GLU A 97 -3.67 9.31 -1.18
C GLU A 97 -3.18 10.77 -1.23
N LYS A 98 -2.14 11.10 -0.46
CA LYS A 98 -1.57 12.46 -0.49
C LYS A 98 -0.87 12.78 -1.80
N ALA A 99 -0.25 11.80 -2.46
CA ALA A 99 0.30 11.97 -3.79
C ALA A 99 -0.81 12.25 -4.82
N ALA A 100 -1.94 11.53 -4.73
CA ALA A 100 -3.09 11.68 -5.62
C ALA A 100 -3.86 13.00 -5.42
N VAL A 101 -4.11 13.41 -4.17
CA VAL A 101 -4.82 14.66 -3.85
C VAL A 101 -4.08 15.88 -4.40
N ARG A 102 -2.73 15.86 -4.38
CA ARG A 102 -1.93 17.00 -4.83
C ARG A 102 -1.97 17.22 -6.34
N THR A 103 -2.22 16.17 -7.13
CA THR A 103 -2.35 16.26 -8.59
C THR A 103 -3.80 16.49 -9.02
N ASN A 104 -4.76 16.03 -8.21
CA ASN A 104 -6.19 16.33 -8.34
C ASN A 104 -6.61 17.71 -7.78
N LEU A 105 -5.73 18.52 -7.19
CA LEU A 105 -6.05 19.94 -6.94
C LEU A 105 -6.17 20.78 -8.23
N GLY A 106 -5.93 20.17 -9.41
CA GLY A 106 -6.37 20.68 -10.72
C GLY A 106 -7.60 19.97 -11.31
N VAL A 107 -8.14 18.96 -10.63
CA VAL A 107 -9.32 18.18 -11.05
C VAL A 107 -10.08 17.77 -9.78
N GLN A 108 -10.79 18.72 -9.18
CA GLN A 108 -12.04 18.32 -8.54
C GLN A 108 -12.88 17.61 -9.61
N ILE A 109 -13.67 16.63 -9.16
CA ILE A 109 -14.67 15.88 -9.94
C ILE A 109 -13.98 14.90 -10.92
N TYR A 110 -13.99 13.57 -10.75
CA TYR A 110 -15.15 12.70 -10.58
C TYR A 110 -14.77 11.46 -9.75
N PHE A 111 -15.54 11.23 -8.70
CA PHE A 111 -15.86 9.87 -8.25
C PHE A 111 -16.98 9.33 -9.16
N TYR A 112 -17.04 7.99 -9.26
CA TYR A 112 -18.03 7.11 -9.89
C TYR A 112 -17.79 6.66 -11.34
N GLY A 113 -17.82 5.34 -11.49
CA GLY A 113 -17.67 4.53 -12.68
C GLY A 113 -17.29 3.12 -12.26
#